data_AF-A0A818RI38-F1
#
_entry.id   AF-A0A818RI38-F1
#
_cell.length_a   1.000
_cell.length_b   1.000
_cell.length_c   1.000
_cell.angle_alpha   90.00
_cell.angle_beta   90.00
_cell.angle_gamma   90.00
#
_symmetry.space_group_name_H-M   'P 1'
#
loop_
_entity.id
_entity.type
_entity.pdbx_description
1 polymer ?
#
loop_
_entity_poly.entity_id
_entity_poly.type
_entity_poly.pdbx_seq_one_letter_code
_entity_poly.pdbx_strand_id
1 'polypeptide(L)'
;MAMFYIYFFLISLSLTKSCDVFVDMSCTCYESIDIRCTMSKIAPLTLISSSSASLIKKFHSIDIKFDSDENMELDKNYFIILNELLPNIGQNPLTITLRFQNFRSFHAKSSSFSQLYNGIISPQKRLIVELHPVKAKSIIFDQNSFDNLNINELSIFADSLTSPFESIFNNTNITNLNIEGAIVTHDSTLLKQYTGNIQSLKITRMIDTINSEEFPPFPVKSYTIEAHKMRTLDALSFKNYNQLTGLNIIQPDVSITPKILNGLENIPTLKTISFDAERIADGALKHVKHIETLILGTYTKILDTESLNSLKSLRQLDVRYVQFSTLQANTSCSLADYINRRRMMGLTVYLPHENPYCDCILVFLNNMVDDGSQLIKCQSANNDRCLFSSCSIVSEYFTRKQKEDIDEQQKQHTPSVITPAQSLPNIRPFIPPSIDLNDNDSPYYNEENIFQQQQQQQQEGEQIKTSTIINPVDVNIYDDEDVITKTTDIMSTTRLLVFDPDESDNQYSTPVMQHINSDPKKHQSSKYLALSWIPFAIIGSCLFLSLIIAMISYIIYHKQRTASFKLIPQAAPIV
;
A
#
# COMPACT_ATOMS: atom_id res chain seq x y z
N MET A 1 16.81 -28.54 28.06
CA MET A 1 16.27 -27.23 27.64
C MET A 1 17.09 -26.05 28.17
N ALA A 2 17.38 -25.95 29.48
CA ALA A 2 18.16 -24.84 30.04
C ALA A 2 19.52 -24.61 29.33
N MET A 3 20.28 -25.69 29.06
CA MET A 3 21.54 -25.58 28.31
C MET A 3 21.39 -25.07 26.87
N PHE A 4 20.27 -25.37 26.19
CA PHE A 4 20.03 -24.90 24.82
C PHE A 4 19.61 -23.43 24.80
N TYR A 5 18.82 -23.00 25.79
CA TYR A 5 18.49 -21.58 25.97
C TYR A 5 19.72 -20.75 26.31
N ILE A 6 20.58 -21.26 27.19
CA ILE A 6 21.86 -20.63 27.52
C ILE A 6 22.76 -20.57 26.28
N TYR A 7 22.84 -21.64 25.49
CA TYR A 7 23.65 -21.68 24.27
C TYR A 7 23.11 -20.73 23.19
N PHE A 8 21.79 -20.68 22.97
CA PHE A 8 21.17 -19.76 22.03
C PHE A 8 21.34 -18.31 22.48
N PHE A 9 21.14 -18.02 23.76
CA PHE A 9 21.35 -16.69 24.34
C PHE A 9 22.81 -16.25 24.20
N LEU A 10 23.77 -17.13 24.50
CA LEU A 10 25.20 -16.87 24.31
C LEU A 10 25.59 -16.66 22.85
N ILE A 11 25.01 -17.42 21.90
CA ILE A 11 25.23 -17.21 20.46
C ILE A 11 24.67 -15.85 20.04
N SER A 12 23.45 -15.51 20.45
CA SER A 12 22.84 -14.22 20.12
C SER A 12 23.60 -13.03 20.72
N LEU A 13 24.17 -13.17 21.92
CA LEU A 13 25.06 -12.15 22.48
C LEU A 13 26.40 -12.07 21.75
N SER A 14 26.92 -13.18 21.22
CA SER A 14 28.21 -13.18 20.52
C SER A 14 28.18 -12.50 19.14
N LEU A 15 26.98 -12.32 18.56
CA LEU A 15 26.78 -11.69 17.26
C LEU A 15 26.74 -10.16 17.34
N THR A 16 26.47 -9.57 18.51
CA THR A 16 26.46 -8.13 18.70
C THR A 16 27.77 -7.65 19.30
N LYS A 17 28.61 -7.00 18.50
CA LYS A 17 29.77 -6.27 19.03
C LYS A 17 29.36 -4.81 19.21
N SER A 18 29.59 -4.26 20.41
CA SER A 18 29.55 -2.82 20.60
C SER A 18 30.59 -2.20 19.67
N CYS A 19 30.19 -1.16 18.96
CA CYS A 19 31.06 -0.43 18.07
C CYS A 19 30.90 1.04 18.41
N ASP A 20 31.83 1.58 19.18
CA ASP A 20 31.76 3.00 19.55
C ASP A 20 32.16 3.83 18.32
N VAL A 21 31.17 4.19 17.50
CA VAL A 21 31.34 4.96 16.27
C VAL A 21 31.23 6.46 16.55
N PHE A 22 30.22 6.85 17.34
CA PHE A 22 29.95 8.23 17.68
C PHE A 22 30.20 8.49 19.17
N VAL A 23 30.68 9.69 19.49
CA VAL A 23 30.83 10.14 20.88
C VAL A 23 29.44 10.24 21.52
N ASP A 24 29.33 9.86 22.79
CA ASP A 24 28.10 9.91 23.59
C ASP A 24 26.91 9.09 23.05
N MET A 25 27.17 8.13 22.15
CA MET A 25 26.15 7.21 21.64
C MET A 25 26.47 5.75 21.99
N SER A 26 25.44 4.99 22.35
CA SER A 26 25.53 3.54 22.45
C SER A 26 25.22 2.93 21.09
N CYS A 27 26.22 2.34 20.45
CA CYS A 27 26.12 1.80 19.11
C CYS A 27 26.37 0.28 19.06
N THR A 28 25.50 -0.42 18.33
CA THR A 28 25.60 -1.85 18.04
C THR A 28 25.77 -2.06 16.54
N CYS A 29 26.80 -2.81 16.14
CA CYS A 29 27.05 -3.15 14.75
C CYS A 29 26.67 -4.61 14.49
N TYR A 30 25.84 -4.84 13.47
CA TYR A 30 25.44 -6.16 13.01
C TYR A 30 26.21 -6.53 11.76
N GLU A 31 27.07 -7.54 11.85
CA GLU A 31 27.76 -8.19 10.72
C GLU A 31 28.47 -7.28 9.71
N SER A 32 28.74 -6.01 10.07
CA SER A 32 29.30 -4.98 9.16
C SER A 32 28.32 -4.43 8.12
N ILE A 33 27.04 -4.76 8.23
CA ILE A 33 26.00 -4.39 7.27
C ILE A 33 25.12 -3.26 7.84
N ASP A 34 24.82 -3.34 9.15
CA ASP A 34 23.92 -2.39 9.81
C ASP A 34 24.57 -1.78 11.06
N ILE A 35 24.38 -0.48 11.24
CA ILE A 35 24.69 0.23 12.48
C ILE A 35 23.38 0.66 13.12
N ARG A 36 23.23 0.41 14.43
CA ARG A 36 22.18 1.00 15.25
C ARG A 36 22.79 1.79 16.38
N CYS A 37 22.48 3.07 16.49
CA CYS A 37 23.00 3.94 17.52
C CYS A 37 21.86 4.62 18.27
N THR A 38 21.97 4.70 19.60
CA THR A 38 21.02 5.43 20.44
C THR A 38 21.74 6.51 21.24
N MET A 39 21.15 7.70 21.27
CA MET A 39 21.64 8.85 22.02
C MET A 39 20.54 9.38 22.95
N SER A 40 20.87 9.57 24.23
CA SER A 40 19.92 10.03 25.26
C SER A 40 19.82 11.54 25.42
N LYS A 41 20.67 12.30 24.70
CA LYS A 41 20.67 13.77 24.70
C LYS A 41 21.06 14.25 23.32
N ILE A 42 20.35 15.24 22.78
CA ILE A 42 20.66 15.74 21.44
C ILE A 42 21.99 16.50 21.43
N ALA A 43 22.90 16.06 20.58
CA ALA A 43 24.18 16.70 20.31
C ALA A 43 24.56 16.48 18.84
N PRO A 44 25.34 17.37 18.22
CA PRO A 44 25.89 17.12 16.89
C PRO A 44 26.68 15.81 16.88
N LEU A 45 26.50 15.01 15.84
CA LEU A 45 27.25 13.75 15.71
C LEU A 45 28.74 14.08 15.63
N THR A 46 29.55 13.42 16.46
CA THR A 46 31.02 13.53 16.48
C THR A 46 31.63 12.13 16.40
N LEU A 47 32.65 11.92 15.55
CA LEU A 47 33.35 10.63 15.47
C LEU A 47 34.34 10.46 16.61
N ILE A 48 34.46 9.23 17.11
CA ILE A 48 35.56 8.85 18.00
C ILE A 48 36.83 8.72 17.14
N SER A 49 37.66 9.77 17.19
CA SER A 49 39.05 9.91 16.70
C SER A 49 39.67 8.73 15.92
N SER A 50 39.99 8.96 14.64
CA SER A 50 41.01 8.40 13.70
C SER A 50 41.49 6.92 13.74
N SER A 51 41.40 6.17 14.84
CA SER A 51 41.73 4.73 14.84
C SER A 51 40.66 3.85 14.19
N SER A 52 39.50 4.42 13.87
CA SER A 52 38.35 3.78 13.21
C SER A 52 38.42 3.80 11.67
N ALA A 53 39.50 4.33 11.06
CA ALA A 53 39.68 4.33 9.60
C ALA A 53 39.76 2.91 8.99
N SER A 54 40.06 1.87 9.78
CA SER A 54 40.00 0.46 9.34
C SER A 54 38.58 -0.15 9.43
N LEU A 55 37.65 0.56 10.04
CA LEU A 55 36.25 0.17 10.27
C LEU A 55 35.30 0.79 9.24
N ILE A 56 35.84 1.39 8.17
CA ILE A 56 35.10 1.80 6.95
C ILE A 56 34.52 0.55 6.30
N LYS A 57 33.42 0.08 6.88
CA LYS A 57 32.63 -1.05 6.43
C LYS A 57 31.54 -0.53 5.51
N LYS A 58 31.16 -1.36 4.54
CA LYS A 58 30.09 -1.07 3.58
C LYS A 58 28.76 -1.30 4.27
N PHE A 59 28.26 -0.30 4.99
CA PHE A 59 26.94 -0.37 5.58
C PHE A 59 25.86 -0.27 4.49
N HIS A 60 24.87 -1.14 4.56
CA HIS A 60 23.64 -1.04 3.76
C HIS A 60 22.56 -0.27 4.50
N SER A 61 22.60 -0.28 5.84
CA SER A 61 21.70 0.55 6.64
C SER A 61 22.35 1.19 7.86
N ILE A 62 21.85 2.38 8.21
CA ILE A 62 22.23 3.12 9.41
C ILE A 62 20.94 3.56 10.10
N ASP A 63 20.76 3.16 11.36
CA ASP A 63 19.60 3.51 12.18
C ASP A 63 20.07 4.30 13.40
N ILE A 64 19.69 5.58 13.47
CA ILE A 64 20.10 6.50 14.52
C ILE A 64 18.86 6.93 15.29
N LYS A 65 18.78 6.52 16.55
CA LYS A 65 17.72 6.90 17.48
C LYS A 65 18.19 8.02 18.41
N PHE A 66 17.47 9.13 18.39
CA PHE A 66 17.56 10.25 19.30
C PHE A 66 16.41 10.13 20.32
N ASP A 67 16.73 9.99 21.59
CA ASP A 67 15.77 9.90 22.69
C ASP A 67 16.07 11.07 23.64
N SER A 68 15.22 12.09 23.68
CA SER A 68 15.46 13.29 24.50
C SER A 68 14.13 13.82 25.01
N ASP A 69 14.04 14.19 26.29
CA ASP A 69 12.87 14.84 26.89
C ASP A 69 12.88 16.37 26.79
N GLU A 70 13.87 16.92 26.07
CA GLU A 70 14.04 18.34 25.79
C GLU A 70 13.50 18.72 24.39
N ASN A 71 13.70 19.99 24.00
CA ASN A 71 13.44 20.44 22.64
C ASN A 71 14.58 19.96 21.73
N MET A 72 14.25 19.48 20.54
CA MET A 72 15.21 19.06 19.53
C MET A 72 15.33 20.13 18.45
N GLU A 73 16.50 20.73 18.31
CA GLU A 73 16.83 21.66 17.23
C GLU A 73 17.90 21.06 16.35
N LEU A 74 17.56 20.79 15.09
CA LEU A 74 18.49 20.34 14.07
C LEU A 74 18.95 21.54 13.23
N ASP A 75 20.25 21.57 12.95
CA ASP A 75 20.85 22.49 11.99
C ASP A 75 21.62 21.71 10.91
N LYS A 76 22.14 22.44 9.93
CA LYS A 76 22.87 21.87 8.78
C LYS A 76 24.12 21.05 9.15
N ASN A 77 24.64 21.18 10.37
CA ASN A 77 25.89 20.54 10.78
C ASN A 77 25.67 19.17 11.44
N TYR A 78 24.44 18.86 11.87
CA TYR A 78 24.15 17.65 12.66
C TYR A 78 24.58 16.35 11.99
N PHE A 79 24.41 16.25 10.67
CA PHE A 79 24.62 15.01 9.94
C PHE A 79 25.84 15.03 9.01
N ILE A 80 26.68 16.07 9.06
CA ILE A 80 27.87 16.19 8.20
C ILE A 80 28.75 14.94 8.32
N ILE A 81 28.91 14.45 9.54
CA ILE A 81 29.73 13.28 9.85
C ILE A 81 29.22 12.00 9.21
N LEU A 82 27.92 11.87 8.91
CA LEU A 82 27.43 10.69 8.23
C LEU A 82 28.06 10.53 6.85
N ASN A 83 28.43 11.62 6.18
CA ASN A 83 29.15 11.53 4.90
C ASN A 83 30.57 10.97 5.08
N GLU A 84 31.22 11.27 6.21
CA GLU A 84 32.56 10.75 6.53
C GLU A 84 32.54 9.25 6.85
N LEU A 85 31.41 8.72 7.31
CA LEU A 85 31.22 7.28 7.54
C LEU A 85 30.92 6.50 6.26
N LEU A 86 30.57 7.18 5.18
CA LEU A 86 30.07 6.58 3.95
C LEU A 86 30.98 6.81 2.72
N PRO A 87 32.33 6.86 2.84
CA PRO A 87 33.16 7.11 1.70
C PRO A 87 33.13 5.89 0.77
N ASN A 88 32.80 6.12 -0.50
CA ASN A 88 32.84 5.12 -1.58
C ASN A 88 31.99 3.86 -1.32
N ILE A 89 30.78 4.01 -0.77
CA ILE A 89 29.78 2.94 -0.88
C ILE A 89 29.54 2.72 -2.37
N GLY A 90 29.90 1.52 -2.85
CA GLY A 90 29.74 1.13 -4.24
C GLY A 90 28.27 1.03 -4.67
N GLN A 91 28.00 0.18 -5.66
CA GLN A 91 26.68 0.00 -6.28
C GLN A 91 25.55 -0.53 -5.36
N ASN A 92 25.74 -0.51 -4.04
CA ASN A 92 24.75 -1.04 -3.10
C ASN A 92 23.73 0.05 -2.69
N PRO A 93 22.47 -0.35 -2.43
CA PRO A 93 21.49 0.54 -1.82
C PRO A 93 21.94 0.94 -0.40
N LEU A 94 21.64 2.18 -0.02
CA LEU A 94 21.89 2.70 1.30
C LEU A 94 20.59 3.26 1.90
N THR A 95 20.25 2.80 3.10
CA THR A 95 19.12 3.30 3.89
C THR A 95 19.61 3.97 5.16
N ILE A 96 19.22 5.22 5.38
CA ILE A 96 19.43 5.94 6.64
C ILE A 96 18.07 6.13 7.31
N THR A 97 17.94 5.65 8.54
CA THR A 97 16.78 5.82 9.39
C THR A 97 17.14 6.72 10.56
N LEU A 98 16.41 7.82 10.73
CA LEU A 98 16.57 8.78 11.82
C LEU A 98 15.29 8.76 12.65
N ARG A 99 15.39 8.29 13.90
CA ARG A 99 14.25 8.19 14.82
C ARG A 99 14.38 9.21 15.93
N PHE A 100 13.43 10.11 16.05
CA PHE A 100 13.37 11.11 17.11
C PHE A 100 12.22 10.72 18.04
N GLN A 101 12.54 10.41 19.29
CA GLN A 101 11.60 9.93 20.28
C GLN A 101 11.65 10.79 21.53
N ASN A 102 10.52 10.82 22.21
CA ASN A 102 10.31 11.42 23.52
C ASN A 102 10.55 12.94 23.65
N PHE A 103 10.61 13.69 22.55
CA PHE A 103 10.86 15.13 22.57
C PHE A 103 9.63 15.98 22.92
N ARG A 104 9.88 17.21 23.38
CA ARG A 104 8.85 18.24 23.65
C ARG A 104 8.44 19.01 22.40
N SER A 105 9.42 19.47 21.63
CA SER A 105 9.25 20.10 20.32
C SER A 105 10.38 19.67 19.39
N PHE A 106 10.10 19.63 18.10
CA PHE A 106 11.08 19.33 17.06
C PHE A 106 11.15 20.51 16.09
N HIS A 107 12.37 21.00 15.84
CA HIS A 107 12.62 22.09 14.90
C HIS A 107 13.79 21.71 13.99
N ALA A 108 13.50 21.40 12.73
CA ALA A 108 14.52 21.27 11.69
C ALA A 108 14.70 22.63 11.02
N LYS A 109 15.89 23.23 11.17
CA LYS A 109 16.25 24.49 10.51
C LYS A 109 16.49 24.28 9.02
N SER A 110 16.57 25.38 8.27
CA SER A 110 16.91 25.35 6.85
C SER A 110 18.16 24.51 6.59
N SER A 111 18.09 23.66 5.56
CA SER A 111 19.19 22.78 5.13
C SER A 111 19.65 21.76 6.18
N SER A 112 18.85 21.46 7.22
CA SER A 112 19.21 20.45 8.23
C SER A 112 19.57 19.09 7.63
N PHE A 113 18.91 18.71 6.54
CA PHE A 113 19.14 17.43 5.86
C PHE A 113 19.94 17.56 4.56
N SER A 114 20.34 18.76 4.14
CA SER A 114 20.97 18.99 2.83
C SER A 114 22.32 18.32 2.67
N GLN A 115 23.03 18.15 3.79
CA GLN A 115 24.34 17.51 3.79
C GLN A 115 24.21 15.99 3.72
N LEU A 116 23.06 15.39 3.98
CA LEU A 116 22.92 13.93 3.86
C LEU A 116 23.17 13.48 2.43
N TYR A 117 23.96 12.42 2.27
CA TYR A 117 24.34 11.84 0.99
C TYR A 117 25.22 12.73 0.10
N ASN A 118 25.77 13.81 0.63
CA ASN A 118 26.71 14.64 -0.12
C ASN A 118 27.97 13.82 -0.46
N GLY A 119 28.31 13.76 -1.75
CA GLY A 119 29.42 12.94 -2.26
C GLY A 119 29.14 11.42 -2.35
N ILE A 120 27.95 10.94 -2.00
CA ILE A 120 27.62 9.50 -2.06
C ILE A 120 27.10 9.13 -3.45
N ILE A 121 27.78 8.19 -4.12
CA ILE A 121 27.40 7.63 -5.42
C ILE A 121 26.74 6.26 -5.20
N SER A 122 25.51 6.26 -4.66
CA SER A 122 24.70 5.05 -4.53
C SER A 122 23.57 5.06 -5.59
N PRO A 123 23.24 3.92 -6.22
CA PRO A 123 22.13 3.84 -7.17
C PRO A 123 20.77 4.00 -6.50
N GLN A 124 20.68 3.73 -5.19
CA GLN A 124 19.46 3.81 -4.40
C GLN A 124 19.74 4.38 -3.02
N LYS A 125 19.26 5.60 -2.78
CA LYS A 125 19.34 6.31 -1.51
C LYS A 125 17.95 6.39 -0.89
N ARG A 126 17.80 5.89 0.34
CA ARG A 126 16.55 5.91 1.09
C ARG A 126 16.73 6.60 2.43
N LEU A 127 15.96 7.65 2.68
CA LEU A 127 15.92 8.34 3.97
C LEU A 127 14.57 8.08 4.65
N ILE A 128 14.63 7.65 5.90
CA ILE A 128 13.46 7.48 6.76
C ILE A 128 13.61 8.41 7.96
N VAL A 129 12.61 9.24 8.20
CA VAL A 129 12.54 10.16 9.35
C VAL A 129 11.29 9.80 10.16
N GLU A 130 11.49 9.29 11.37
CA GLU A 130 10.42 8.91 12.30
C GLU A 130 10.37 9.90 13.46
N LEU A 131 9.22 10.53 13.69
CA LEU A 131 9.00 11.52 14.75
C LEU A 131 7.92 11.02 15.72
N HIS A 132 8.31 10.70 16.96
CA HIS A 132 7.43 10.19 18.01
C HIS A 132 7.49 11.09 19.27
N PRO A 133 6.70 12.18 19.31
CA PRO A 133 6.65 13.07 20.47
C PRO A 133 5.96 12.39 21.68
N VAL A 134 6.34 12.74 22.93
CA VAL A 134 5.59 12.25 24.13
C VAL A 134 4.26 12.96 24.27
N LYS A 135 4.27 14.28 24.01
CA LYS A 135 3.16 15.22 24.16
C LYS A 135 3.39 16.34 23.15
N ALA A 136 3.01 16.09 21.90
CA ALA A 136 3.33 16.98 20.79
C ALA A 136 2.90 18.42 21.08
N LYS A 137 3.84 19.37 21.14
CA LYS A 137 3.53 20.81 21.08
C LYS A 137 3.76 21.40 19.69
N SER A 138 4.82 20.99 19.00
CA SER A 138 5.09 21.45 17.63
C SER A 138 6.16 20.60 16.94
N ILE A 139 5.96 20.33 15.65
CA ILE A 139 6.93 19.76 14.72
C ILE A 139 7.10 20.78 13.59
N ILE A 140 8.21 21.51 13.61
CA ILE A 140 8.47 22.62 12.71
C ILE A 140 9.62 22.25 11.78
N PHE A 141 9.39 22.43 10.48
CA PHE A 141 10.43 22.37 9.46
C PHE A 141 10.54 23.77 8.85
N ASP A 142 11.69 24.41 8.98
CA ASP A 142 11.93 25.68 8.30
C ASP A 142 11.93 25.51 6.79
N GLN A 143 11.86 26.63 6.08
CA GLN A 143 11.98 26.66 4.64
C GLN A 143 13.26 25.97 4.18
N ASN A 144 13.13 25.12 3.17
CA ASN A 144 14.19 24.31 2.57
C ASN A 144 14.90 23.41 3.59
N SER A 145 14.18 22.81 4.54
CA SER A 145 14.77 21.85 5.49
C SER A 145 15.50 20.69 4.79
N PHE A 146 15.00 20.27 3.61
CA PHE A 146 15.58 19.23 2.77
C PHE A 146 16.31 19.79 1.52
N ASP A 147 16.75 21.05 1.54
CA ASP A 147 17.40 21.73 0.40
C ASP A 147 18.43 20.85 -0.33
N ASN A 148 18.40 20.82 -1.67
CA ASN A 148 19.32 20.06 -2.54
C ASN A 148 19.37 18.54 -2.30
N LEU A 149 18.41 17.97 -1.56
CA LEU A 149 18.38 16.53 -1.33
C LEU A 149 17.99 15.78 -2.61
N ASN A 150 18.86 14.86 -3.04
CA ASN A 150 18.66 14.01 -4.21
C ASN A 150 18.66 12.53 -3.81
N ILE A 151 17.47 11.92 -3.69
CA ILE A 151 17.27 10.56 -3.19
C ILE A 151 16.12 9.84 -3.90
N ASN A 152 16.12 8.51 -3.84
CA ASN A 152 15.09 7.68 -4.47
C ASN A 152 13.83 7.60 -3.60
N GLU A 153 13.99 7.57 -2.28
CA GLU A 153 12.85 7.45 -1.39
C GLU A 153 13.07 8.25 -0.10
N LEU A 154 12.08 9.08 0.23
CA LEU A 154 11.96 9.77 1.52
C LEU A 154 10.68 9.29 2.18
N SER A 155 10.77 8.76 3.40
CA SER A 155 9.59 8.48 4.24
C SER A 155 9.63 9.34 5.50
N ILE A 156 8.54 10.04 5.79
CA ILE A 156 8.36 10.86 7.00
C ILE A 156 7.16 10.31 7.78
N PHE A 157 7.39 9.92 9.03
CA PHE A 157 6.35 9.47 9.95
C PHE A 157 6.19 10.53 11.05
N ALA A 158 5.07 11.25 11.04
CA ALA A 158 4.82 12.34 11.98
C ALA A 158 3.31 12.59 12.14
N ASP A 159 2.87 13.16 13.26
CA ASP A 159 1.43 13.47 13.46
C ASP A 159 1.00 14.75 12.72
N SER A 160 1.91 15.70 12.49
CA SER A 160 1.62 16.95 11.78
C SER A 160 2.90 17.59 11.24
N LEU A 161 2.81 18.25 10.08
CA LEU A 161 3.84 19.17 9.57
C LEU A 161 3.28 20.59 9.59
N THR A 162 3.84 21.49 10.41
CA THR A 162 3.29 22.85 10.55
C THR A 162 3.55 23.72 9.33
N SER A 163 4.62 23.44 8.58
CA SER A 163 5.06 24.27 7.47
C SER A 163 4.47 23.78 6.13
N PRO A 164 4.22 24.69 5.16
CA PRO A 164 3.71 24.32 3.86
C PRO A 164 4.64 23.37 3.10
N PHE A 165 4.06 22.46 2.33
CA PHE A 165 4.78 21.49 1.49
C PHE A 165 5.83 22.16 0.61
N GLU A 166 5.47 23.25 -0.08
CA GLU A 166 6.33 24.00 -0.98
C GLU A 166 7.56 24.58 -0.25
N SER A 167 7.38 24.92 1.02
CA SER A 167 8.45 25.46 1.87
C SER A 167 9.41 24.36 2.30
N ILE A 168 8.90 23.21 2.73
CA ILE A 168 9.72 22.10 3.25
C ILE A 168 10.58 21.47 2.14
N PHE A 169 9.97 21.23 0.97
CA PHE A 169 10.55 20.42 -0.11
C PHE A 169 11.02 21.22 -1.32
N ASN A 170 11.23 22.53 -1.20
CA ASN A 170 11.80 23.31 -2.29
C ASN A 170 13.23 22.84 -2.63
N ASN A 171 13.65 23.02 -3.89
CA ASN A 171 14.96 22.60 -4.39
C ASN A 171 15.32 21.11 -4.13
N THR A 172 14.34 20.22 -3.98
CA THR A 172 14.57 18.79 -3.80
C THR A 172 14.46 18.01 -5.11
N ASN A 173 15.08 16.83 -5.18
CA ASN A 173 14.86 15.88 -6.26
C ASN A 173 14.60 14.50 -5.65
N ILE A 174 13.33 14.16 -5.48
CA ILE A 174 12.90 12.95 -4.77
C ILE A 174 12.08 12.09 -5.71
N THR A 175 12.45 10.82 -5.91
CA THR A 175 11.63 9.93 -6.73
C THR A 175 10.32 9.58 -6.01
N ASN A 176 10.39 9.05 -4.79
CA ASN A 176 9.22 8.68 -4.01
C ASN A 176 9.21 9.37 -2.65
N LEU A 177 8.19 10.18 -2.37
CA LEU A 177 7.96 10.79 -1.08
C LEU A 177 6.75 10.13 -0.41
N ASN A 178 6.94 9.55 0.77
CA ASN A 178 5.88 8.99 1.59
C ASN A 178 5.75 9.81 2.87
N ILE A 179 4.55 10.30 3.17
CA ILE A 179 4.25 11.02 4.41
C ILE A 179 3.13 10.26 5.12
N GLU A 180 3.40 9.81 6.33
CA GLU A 180 2.47 9.03 7.13
C GLU A 180 2.11 9.74 8.43
N GLY A 181 0.81 9.77 8.73
CA GLY A 181 0.21 10.37 9.93
C GLY A 181 -0.03 11.88 9.82
N ALA A 182 0.77 12.60 9.01
CA ALA A 182 0.85 14.05 9.13
C ALA A 182 -0.21 14.81 8.32
N ILE A 183 -0.78 15.85 8.95
CA ILE A 183 -1.42 16.95 8.19
C ILE A 183 -0.32 17.74 7.47
N VAL A 184 -0.49 17.92 6.16
CA VAL A 184 0.44 18.69 5.32
C VAL A 184 -0.32 19.87 4.73
N THR A 185 0.16 21.08 4.99
CA THR A 185 -0.45 22.30 4.47
C THR A 185 0.11 22.64 3.08
N HIS A 186 -0.69 23.35 2.28
CA HIS A 186 -0.33 23.82 0.94
C HIS A 186 -0.41 25.34 0.90
N ASP A 187 0.58 26.00 0.33
CA ASP A 187 0.57 27.45 0.10
C ASP A 187 0.69 27.77 -1.39
N SER A 188 -0.43 28.20 -1.98
CA SER A 188 -0.52 28.53 -3.40
C SER A 188 0.37 29.72 -3.81
N THR A 189 0.76 30.58 -2.88
CA THR A 189 1.65 31.72 -3.17
C THR A 189 3.09 31.27 -3.44
N LEU A 190 3.51 30.16 -2.80
CA LEU A 190 4.85 29.57 -2.95
C LEU A 190 4.98 28.72 -4.22
N LEU A 191 3.86 28.29 -4.81
CA LEU A 191 3.84 27.42 -5.98
C LEU A 191 4.64 28.00 -7.17
N LYS A 192 4.63 29.32 -7.36
CA LYS A 192 5.39 30.00 -8.43
C LYS A 192 6.91 29.93 -8.24
N GLN A 193 7.36 29.74 -7.00
CA GLN A 193 8.76 29.70 -6.61
C GLN A 193 9.23 28.27 -6.33
N TYR A 194 8.33 27.29 -6.42
CA TYR A 194 8.63 25.90 -6.16
C TYR A 194 9.45 25.30 -7.31
N THR A 195 10.65 24.84 -6.99
CA THR A 195 11.60 24.22 -7.92
C THR A 195 11.82 22.74 -7.63
N GLY A 196 11.18 22.20 -6.59
CA GLY A 196 11.31 20.80 -6.21
C GLY A 196 10.77 19.86 -7.30
N ASN A 197 11.45 18.73 -7.49
CA ASN A 197 11.08 17.70 -8.45
C ASN A 197 10.75 16.40 -7.70
N ILE A 198 9.47 16.21 -7.40
CA ILE A 198 8.97 15.01 -6.73
C ILE A 198 8.18 14.17 -7.75
N GLN A 199 8.65 12.94 -8.04
CA GLN A 199 7.98 12.10 -9.04
C GLN A 199 6.66 11.54 -8.49
N SER A 200 6.70 10.93 -7.32
CA SER A 200 5.53 10.33 -6.68
C SER A 200 5.42 10.77 -5.22
N LEU A 201 4.23 11.19 -4.82
CA LEU A 201 3.86 11.47 -3.45
C LEU A 201 2.79 10.47 -3.01
N LYS A 202 3.00 9.86 -1.85
CA LYS A 202 2.00 9.09 -1.13
C LYS A 202 1.76 9.74 0.22
N ILE A 203 0.50 10.02 0.55
CA ILE A 203 0.11 10.48 1.89
C ILE A 203 -0.80 9.45 2.52
N THR A 204 -0.40 8.92 3.68
CA THR A 204 -1.15 7.94 4.47
C THR A 204 -1.65 8.58 5.75
N ARG A 205 -2.97 8.61 5.97
CA ARG A 205 -3.56 9.20 7.19
C ARG A 205 -4.79 8.43 7.65
N MET A 206 -5.01 8.43 8.97
CA MET A 206 -6.31 8.14 9.54
C MET A 206 -7.17 9.41 9.47
N ILE A 207 -8.31 9.35 8.80
CA ILE A 207 -9.11 10.53 8.51
C ILE A 207 -10.59 10.17 8.36
N ASP A 208 -11.50 11.02 8.82
CA ASP A 208 -12.94 10.81 8.68
C ASP A 208 -13.45 11.16 7.27
N THR A 209 -12.93 12.24 6.69
CA THR A 209 -13.38 12.79 5.39
C THR A 209 -12.21 12.91 4.42
N ILE A 210 -12.39 12.38 3.21
CA ILE A 210 -11.44 12.56 2.11
C ILE A 210 -11.98 13.66 1.19
N ASN A 211 -11.30 14.81 1.15
CA ASN A 211 -11.61 15.94 0.27
C ASN A 211 -10.33 16.73 -0.05
N SER A 212 -10.45 17.78 -0.88
CA SER A 212 -9.31 18.61 -1.30
C SER A 212 -8.79 19.59 -0.24
N GLU A 213 -9.52 19.80 0.86
CA GLU A 213 -9.03 20.56 2.01
C GLU A 213 -8.05 19.72 2.85
N GLU A 214 -8.39 18.45 3.09
CA GLU A 214 -7.56 17.50 3.84
C GLU A 214 -6.38 16.96 3.03
N PHE A 215 -6.52 16.92 1.70
CA PHE A 215 -5.50 16.43 0.76
C PHE A 215 -5.30 17.41 -0.39
N PRO A 216 -4.66 18.59 -0.17
CA PRO A 216 -4.54 19.65 -1.17
C PRO A 216 -3.72 19.24 -2.40
N PRO A 217 -3.79 20.01 -3.51
CA PRO A 217 -3.15 19.66 -4.76
C PRO A 217 -1.65 20.02 -4.73
N PHE A 218 -0.81 19.08 -4.32
CA PHE A 218 0.64 19.31 -4.27
C PHE A 218 1.30 19.33 -5.67
N PRO A 219 2.40 20.10 -5.86
CA PRO A 219 3.16 20.18 -7.11
C PRO A 219 4.04 18.94 -7.35
N VAL A 220 3.41 17.81 -7.62
CA VAL A 220 4.05 16.50 -7.85
C VAL A 220 3.54 15.89 -9.16
N LYS A 221 4.29 14.96 -9.75
CA LYS A 221 3.84 14.32 -11.01
C LYS A 221 2.76 13.26 -10.80
N SER A 222 2.85 12.51 -9.69
CA SER A 222 1.89 11.48 -9.30
C SER A 222 1.60 11.59 -7.82
N TYR A 223 0.33 11.50 -7.46
CA TYR A 223 -0.17 11.63 -6.10
C TYR A 223 -1.09 10.45 -5.78
N THR A 224 -0.82 9.80 -4.66
CA THR A 224 -1.63 8.71 -4.10
C THR A 224 -2.09 9.07 -2.69
N ILE A 225 -3.40 8.99 -2.47
CA ILE A 225 -4.01 9.17 -1.15
C ILE A 225 -4.24 7.79 -0.55
N GLU A 226 -3.78 7.56 0.67
CA GLU A 226 -4.13 6.39 1.48
C GLU A 226 -4.85 6.81 2.76
N ALA A 227 -6.14 6.52 2.81
CA ALA A 227 -7.02 6.93 3.89
C ALA A 227 -7.46 5.71 4.70
N HIS A 228 -7.20 5.77 6.00
CA HIS A 228 -7.62 4.76 6.97
C HIS A 228 -8.86 5.25 7.72
N LYS A 229 -9.83 4.36 7.97
CA LYS A 229 -11.03 4.63 8.79
C LYS A 229 -11.95 5.73 8.27
N MET A 230 -11.92 6.01 6.97
CA MET A 230 -12.76 7.04 6.37
C MET A 230 -14.27 6.70 6.46
N ARG A 231 -15.08 7.76 6.58
CA ARG A 231 -16.55 7.72 6.61
C ARG A 231 -17.16 8.39 5.41
N THR A 232 -16.51 9.43 4.89
CA THR A 232 -17.01 10.22 3.76
C THR A 232 -15.91 10.52 2.76
N LEU A 233 -16.29 10.52 1.48
CA LEU A 233 -15.46 10.91 0.36
C LEU A 233 -16.22 11.97 -0.43
N ASP A 234 -15.66 13.17 -0.53
CA ASP A 234 -16.13 14.21 -1.45
C ASP A 234 -15.20 14.25 -2.67
N ALA A 235 -15.44 13.34 -3.61
CA ALA A 235 -14.61 13.24 -4.80
C ALA A 235 -14.73 14.44 -5.74
N LEU A 236 -15.85 15.18 -5.70
CA LEU A 236 -16.06 16.37 -6.54
C LEU A 236 -15.07 17.49 -6.19
N SER A 237 -14.64 17.54 -4.93
CA SER A 237 -13.59 18.46 -4.47
C SER A 237 -12.25 18.29 -5.19
N PHE A 238 -12.01 17.13 -5.83
CA PHE A 238 -10.80 16.81 -6.60
C PHE A 238 -10.92 17.06 -8.11
N LYS A 239 -11.98 17.71 -8.60
CA LYS A 239 -12.24 17.88 -10.06
C LYS A 239 -11.05 18.43 -10.86
N ASN A 240 -10.17 19.21 -10.25
CA ASN A 240 -9.03 19.84 -10.91
C ASN A 240 -7.68 19.15 -10.60
N TYR A 241 -7.69 17.94 -10.02
CA TYR A 241 -6.47 17.23 -9.64
C TYR A 241 -5.95 16.47 -10.86
N ASN A 242 -4.93 17.03 -11.50
CA ASN A 242 -4.27 16.43 -12.65
C ASN A 242 -3.17 15.43 -12.26
N GLN A 243 -2.82 15.37 -10.98
CA GLN A 243 -1.76 14.53 -10.43
C GLN A 243 -2.28 13.35 -9.62
N LEU A 244 -3.58 13.32 -9.25
CA LEU A 244 -4.14 12.23 -8.47
C LEU A 244 -4.25 10.97 -9.33
N THR A 245 -3.39 10.00 -9.05
CA THR A 245 -3.27 8.75 -9.83
C THR A 245 -3.70 7.52 -9.06
N GLY A 246 -3.71 7.59 -7.72
CA GLY A 246 -4.02 6.47 -6.84
C GLY A 246 -4.92 6.87 -5.67
N LEU A 247 -5.85 6.00 -5.31
CA LEU A 247 -6.68 6.13 -4.10
C LEU A 247 -6.75 4.78 -3.36
N ASN A 248 -6.24 4.73 -2.14
CA ASN A 248 -6.27 3.57 -1.27
C ASN A 248 -7.20 3.89 -0.09
N ILE A 249 -8.24 3.07 0.08
CA ILE A 249 -9.21 3.21 1.18
C ILE A 249 -9.12 1.96 2.05
N ILE A 250 -8.64 2.14 3.28
CA ILE A 250 -8.30 1.06 4.20
C ILE A 250 -9.25 1.08 5.39
N GLN A 251 -9.93 -0.05 5.61
CA GLN A 251 -10.90 -0.27 6.69
C GLN A 251 -11.87 0.91 6.90
N PRO A 252 -12.60 1.36 5.88
CA PRO A 252 -13.58 2.42 6.04
C PRO A 252 -14.64 2.02 7.08
N ASP A 253 -15.15 3.02 7.81
CA ASP A 253 -16.23 2.84 8.79
C ASP A 253 -17.61 2.64 8.11
N VAL A 254 -17.64 2.70 6.77
CA VAL A 254 -18.84 2.63 5.93
C VAL A 254 -18.64 1.64 4.78
N SER A 255 -19.73 1.05 4.29
CA SER A 255 -19.71 0.20 3.09
C SER A 255 -19.44 1.03 1.84
N ILE A 256 -18.61 0.50 0.94
CA ILE A 256 -18.31 1.16 -0.34
C ILE A 256 -19.50 0.96 -1.29
N THR A 257 -20.19 2.06 -1.60
CA THR A 257 -21.38 2.12 -2.45
C THR A 257 -21.18 3.17 -3.55
N PRO A 258 -22.01 3.21 -4.60
CA PRO A 258 -21.82 4.19 -5.67
C PRO A 258 -21.94 5.62 -5.19
N LYS A 259 -22.75 5.87 -4.15
CA LYS A 259 -22.90 7.20 -3.56
C LYS A 259 -21.59 7.73 -2.99
N ILE A 260 -20.77 6.87 -2.37
CA ILE A 260 -19.48 7.26 -1.79
C ILE A 260 -18.46 7.57 -2.88
N LEU A 261 -18.47 6.80 -3.96
CA LEU A 261 -17.52 6.95 -5.07
C LEU A 261 -17.96 7.97 -6.12
N ASN A 262 -19.11 8.63 -5.91
CA ASN A 262 -19.66 9.62 -6.82
C ASN A 262 -18.71 10.81 -6.97
N GLY A 263 -18.39 11.16 -8.20
CA GLY A 263 -17.47 12.25 -8.56
C GLY A 263 -16.10 11.77 -9.01
N LEU A 264 -15.69 10.54 -8.68
CA LEU A 264 -14.41 9.97 -9.12
C LEU A 264 -14.34 9.82 -10.65
N GLU A 265 -15.46 9.76 -11.35
CA GLU A 265 -15.51 9.77 -12.82
C GLU A 265 -14.90 11.04 -13.43
N ASN A 266 -14.82 12.13 -12.67
CA ASN A 266 -14.28 13.40 -13.11
C ASN A 266 -12.76 13.52 -12.93
N ILE A 267 -12.09 12.46 -12.47
CA ILE A 267 -10.64 12.42 -12.21
C ILE A 267 -10.00 11.46 -13.21
N PRO A 268 -9.80 11.86 -14.48
CA PRO A 268 -9.37 10.95 -15.55
C PRO A 268 -7.97 10.36 -15.35
N THR A 269 -7.18 10.98 -14.47
CA THR A 269 -5.83 10.58 -14.09
C THR A 269 -5.81 9.47 -13.05
N LEU A 270 -6.93 9.20 -12.37
CA LEU A 270 -7.03 8.13 -11.39
C LEU A 270 -6.97 6.77 -12.09
N LYS A 271 -5.86 6.05 -11.93
CA LYS A 271 -5.62 4.76 -12.60
C LYS A 271 -5.64 3.59 -11.64
N THR A 272 -5.37 3.83 -10.36
CA THR A 272 -5.26 2.78 -9.35
C THR A 272 -6.21 3.04 -8.21
N ILE A 273 -6.99 2.02 -7.84
CA ILE A 273 -7.78 2.05 -6.62
C ILE A 273 -7.50 0.79 -5.80
N SER A 274 -7.34 0.97 -4.49
CA SER A 274 -7.23 -0.10 -3.52
C SER A 274 -8.35 0.00 -2.49
N PHE A 275 -9.05 -1.09 -2.24
CA PHE A 275 -10.05 -1.18 -1.19
C PHE A 275 -9.72 -2.31 -0.23
N ASP A 276 -9.57 -1.98 1.04
CA ASP A 276 -9.55 -2.95 2.12
C ASP A 276 -10.79 -2.75 3.00
N ALA A 277 -11.96 -3.05 2.43
CA ALA A 277 -13.26 -2.75 3.00
C ALA A 277 -14.11 -4.01 3.14
N GLU A 278 -14.92 -4.10 4.21
CA GLU A 278 -15.74 -5.30 4.46
C GLU A 278 -16.75 -5.59 3.34
N ARG A 279 -17.37 -4.54 2.80
CA ARG A 279 -18.42 -4.62 1.80
C ARG A 279 -18.23 -3.58 0.69
N ILE A 280 -18.18 -4.07 -0.54
CA ILE A 280 -18.21 -3.30 -1.79
C ILE A 280 -19.45 -3.80 -2.55
N ALA A 281 -20.47 -2.95 -2.70
CA ALA A 281 -21.80 -3.40 -3.14
C ALA A 281 -22.55 -2.38 -4.00
N ASP A 282 -23.66 -2.83 -4.56
CA ASP A 282 -24.67 -2.04 -5.27
C ASP A 282 -24.11 -1.33 -6.52
N GLY A 283 -23.18 -1.98 -7.22
CA GLY A 283 -22.49 -1.44 -8.39
C GLY A 283 -21.54 -0.29 -8.03
N ALA A 284 -20.95 -0.31 -6.83
CA ALA A 284 -20.09 0.77 -6.31
C ALA A 284 -19.11 1.31 -7.34
N LEU A 285 -18.47 0.42 -8.10
CA LEU A 285 -17.40 0.76 -9.02
C LEU A 285 -17.87 1.39 -10.34
N LYS A 286 -19.18 1.64 -10.51
CA LYS A 286 -19.73 2.26 -11.73
C LYS A 286 -19.20 3.67 -12.02
N HIS A 287 -18.68 4.38 -11.03
CA HIS A 287 -18.10 5.72 -11.20
C HIS A 287 -16.60 5.69 -11.54
N VAL A 288 -15.97 4.52 -11.52
CA VAL A 288 -14.51 4.36 -11.69
C VAL A 288 -14.17 3.41 -12.85
N LYS A 289 -14.99 3.42 -13.92
CA LYS A 289 -14.86 2.51 -15.07
C LYS A 289 -13.52 2.61 -15.82
N HIS A 290 -12.82 3.73 -15.66
CA HIS A 290 -11.58 4.07 -16.37
C HIS A 290 -10.30 3.60 -15.64
N ILE A 291 -10.41 3.06 -14.42
CA ILE A 291 -9.25 2.56 -13.69
C ILE A 291 -8.63 1.36 -14.39
N GLU A 292 -7.32 1.23 -14.25
CA GLU A 292 -6.53 0.17 -14.88
C GLU A 292 -6.11 -0.88 -13.85
N THR A 293 -5.98 -0.49 -12.58
CA THR A 293 -5.58 -1.38 -11.49
C THR A 293 -6.59 -1.31 -10.34
N LEU A 294 -7.08 -2.48 -9.92
CA LEU A 294 -7.89 -2.67 -8.72
C LEU A 294 -7.14 -3.60 -7.76
N ILE A 295 -7.01 -3.18 -6.50
CA ILE A 295 -6.43 -3.98 -5.43
C ILE A 295 -7.51 -4.22 -4.38
N LEU A 296 -7.68 -5.47 -3.96
CA LEU A 296 -8.62 -5.87 -2.91
C LEU A 296 -7.84 -6.38 -1.68
N GLY A 297 -8.19 -5.83 -0.52
CA GLY A 297 -7.54 -6.08 0.75
C GLY A 297 -8.16 -7.24 1.54
N THR A 298 -7.48 -7.57 2.64
CA THR A 298 -7.77 -8.69 3.54
C THR A 298 -9.17 -8.66 4.15
N TYR A 299 -9.73 -7.48 4.40
CA TYR A 299 -11.03 -7.33 5.06
C TYR A 299 -12.21 -7.52 4.13
N THR A 300 -11.98 -7.66 2.81
CA THR A 300 -13.05 -7.88 1.83
C THR A 300 -13.82 -9.16 2.13
N LYS A 301 -15.13 -9.05 2.39
CA LYS A 301 -16.03 -10.20 2.59
C LYS A 301 -17.14 -10.27 1.54
N ILE A 302 -17.61 -9.11 1.10
CA ILE A 302 -18.72 -8.97 0.15
C ILE A 302 -18.25 -8.09 -1.00
N LEU A 303 -18.37 -8.63 -2.21
CA LEU A 303 -18.13 -7.94 -3.46
C LEU A 303 -19.16 -8.40 -4.49
N ASP A 304 -19.95 -7.47 -5.01
CA ASP A 304 -20.95 -7.77 -6.01
C ASP A 304 -20.37 -7.83 -7.44
N THR A 305 -20.94 -8.71 -8.26
CA THR A 305 -20.53 -8.89 -9.67
C THR A 305 -20.73 -7.63 -10.50
N GLU A 306 -21.79 -6.88 -10.22
CA GLU A 306 -22.12 -5.66 -10.96
C GLU A 306 -20.99 -4.63 -10.86
N SER A 307 -20.39 -4.47 -9.67
CA SER A 307 -19.23 -3.62 -9.48
C SER A 307 -18.08 -4.02 -10.39
N LEU A 308 -17.68 -5.29 -10.40
CA LEU A 308 -16.56 -5.77 -11.21
C LEU A 308 -16.84 -5.65 -12.71
N ASN A 309 -18.06 -5.97 -13.14
CA ASN A 309 -18.46 -5.91 -14.55
C ASN A 309 -18.49 -4.47 -15.11
N SER A 310 -18.60 -3.46 -14.24
CA SER A 310 -18.53 -2.06 -14.66
C SER A 310 -17.12 -1.59 -15.07
N LEU A 311 -16.07 -2.31 -14.65
CA LEU A 311 -14.66 -1.96 -14.86
C LEU A 311 -14.13 -2.44 -16.21
N LYS A 312 -14.54 -1.76 -17.29
CA LYS A 312 -14.18 -2.14 -18.67
C LYS A 312 -12.67 -1.98 -18.97
N SER A 313 -12.03 -0.98 -18.38
CA SER A 313 -10.61 -0.66 -18.59
C SER A 313 -9.65 -1.40 -17.65
N LEU A 314 -10.15 -2.28 -16.78
CA LEU A 314 -9.32 -2.99 -15.82
C LEU A 314 -8.34 -3.92 -16.54
N ARG A 315 -7.05 -3.71 -16.28
CA ARG A 315 -5.93 -4.50 -16.80
C ARG A 315 -5.26 -5.33 -15.74
N GLN A 316 -5.33 -4.88 -14.49
CA GLN A 316 -4.71 -5.54 -13.35
C GLN A 316 -5.71 -5.68 -12.20
N LEU A 317 -5.87 -6.90 -11.71
CA LEU A 317 -6.62 -7.21 -10.50
C LEU A 317 -5.69 -7.89 -9.49
N ASP A 318 -5.48 -7.25 -8.35
CA ASP A 318 -4.68 -7.82 -7.25
C ASP A 318 -5.58 -8.28 -6.11
N VAL A 319 -5.64 -9.58 -5.90
CA VAL A 319 -6.39 -10.24 -4.83
C VAL A 319 -5.47 -11.04 -3.91
N ARG A 320 -4.16 -10.76 -3.92
CA ARG A 320 -3.16 -11.48 -3.10
C ARG A 320 -3.47 -11.48 -1.61
N TYR A 321 -4.10 -10.41 -1.14
CA TYR A 321 -4.40 -10.22 0.27
C TYR A 321 -5.80 -10.73 0.66
N VAL A 322 -6.65 -11.08 -0.31
CA VAL A 322 -8.02 -11.54 -0.05
C VAL A 322 -8.01 -12.94 0.54
N GLN A 323 -8.69 -13.11 1.68
CA GLN A 323 -8.92 -14.40 2.30
C GLN A 323 -10.17 -15.05 1.67
N PHE A 324 -9.98 -15.91 0.66
CA PHE A 324 -11.10 -16.56 -0.05
C PHE A 324 -12.03 -17.35 0.87
N SER A 325 -11.50 -17.94 1.95
CA SER A 325 -12.28 -18.67 2.95
C SER A 325 -13.22 -17.80 3.79
N THR A 326 -13.02 -16.48 3.83
CA THR A 326 -13.87 -15.53 4.56
C THR A 326 -14.84 -14.80 3.66
N LEU A 327 -14.71 -14.93 2.33
CA LEU A 327 -15.66 -14.38 1.38
C LEU A 327 -17.01 -15.08 1.50
N GLN A 328 -18.09 -14.35 1.25
CA GLN A 328 -19.39 -14.99 1.07
C GLN A 328 -19.35 -15.91 -0.16
N ALA A 329 -20.06 -17.04 -0.09
CA ALA A 329 -20.02 -18.07 -1.13
C ALA A 329 -20.40 -17.54 -2.53
N ASN A 330 -21.37 -16.61 -2.59
CA ASN A 330 -21.73 -15.92 -3.84
C ASN A 330 -20.60 -15.01 -4.33
N THR A 331 -19.92 -14.30 -3.44
CA THR A 331 -18.83 -13.36 -3.73
C THR A 331 -17.61 -14.09 -4.28
N SER A 332 -17.17 -15.16 -3.60
CA SER A 332 -16.02 -15.94 -4.03
C SER A 332 -16.26 -16.59 -5.39
N CYS A 333 -17.45 -17.15 -5.63
CA CYS A 333 -17.80 -17.73 -6.92
C CYS A 333 -17.88 -16.68 -8.04
N SER A 334 -18.48 -15.54 -7.75
CA SER A 334 -18.60 -14.40 -8.65
C SER A 334 -17.25 -13.83 -9.07
N LEU A 335 -16.33 -13.68 -8.11
CA LEU A 335 -14.96 -13.24 -8.36
C LEU A 335 -14.21 -14.26 -9.23
N ALA A 336 -14.39 -15.55 -8.97
CA ALA A 336 -13.77 -16.62 -9.76
C ALA A 336 -14.26 -16.64 -11.22
N ASP A 337 -15.57 -16.52 -11.42
CA ASP A 337 -16.19 -16.40 -12.75
C ASP A 337 -15.72 -15.15 -13.49
N TYR A 338 -15.67 -13.99 -12.81
CA TYR A 338 -15.14 -12.76 -13.38
C TYR A 338 -13.69 -12.92 -13.84
N ILE A 339 -12.82 -13.46 -12.99
CA ILE A 339 -11.40 -13.70 -13.32
C ILE A 339 -11.27 -14.63 -14.52
N ASN A 340 -12.01 -15.76 -14.53
CA ASN A 340 -11.97 -16.70 -15.65
C ASN A 340 -12.31 -16.02 -16.99
N ARG A 341 -13.42 -15.26 -17.03
CA ARG A 341 -13.86 -14.57 -18.26
C ARG A 341 -12.89 -13.48 -18.72
N ARG A 342 -12.41 -12.66 -17.78
CA ARG A 342 -11.61 -11.47 -18.12
C ARG A 342 -10.15 -11.79 -18.41
N ARG A 343 -9.63 -12.90 -17.88
CA ARG A 343 -8.26 -13.33 -18.18
C ARG A 343 -8.05 -13.59 -19.67
N MET A 344 -9.03 -14.21 -20.34
CA MET A 344 -9.00 -14.42 -21.80
C MET A 344 -8.97 -13.11 -22.59
N MET A 345 -9.31 -11.99 -21.95
CA MET A 345 -9.27 -10.64 -22.51
C MET A 345 -8.02 -9.84 -22.08
N GLY A 346 -6.99 -10.50 -21.55
CA GLY A 346 -5.73 -9.87 -21.15
C GLY A 346 -5.72 -9.26 -19.74
N LEU A 347 -6.65 -9.62 -18.86
CA LEU A 347 -6.58 -9.25 -17.44
C LEU A 347 -5.44 -10.00 -16.74
N THR A 348 -4.48 -9.26 -16.19
CA THR A 348 -3.46 -9.78 -15.29
C THR A 348 -4.04 -9.89 -13.88
N VAL A 349 -3.95 -11.08 -13.29
CA VAL A 349 -4.48 -11.34 -11.94
C VAL A 349 -3.35 -11.80 -11.02
N TYR A 350 -3.25 -11.16 -9.85
CA TYR A 350 -2.33 -11.57 -8.80
C TYR A 350 -3.09 -12.31 -7.70
N LEU A 351 -2.76 -13.58 -7.49
CA LEU A 351 -3.43 -14.48 -6.54
C LEU A 351 -2.58 -14.70 -5.27
N PRO A 352 -3.22 -15.04 -4.13
CA PRO A 352 -2.51 -15.42 -2.91
C PRO A 352 -1.49 -16.53 -3.18
N HIS A 353 -0.28 -16.39 -2.64
CA HIS A 353 0.81 -17.34 -2.86
C HIS A 353 0.63 -18.65 -2.08
N GLU A 354 -0.20 -18.64 -1.04
CA GLU A 354 -0.43 -19.79 -0.18
C GLU A 354 -1.92 -20.14 -0.15
N ASN A 355 -2.21 -21.44 -0.18
CA ASN A 355 -3.56 -21.98 0.01
C ASN A 355 -3.54 -23.05 1.12
N PRO A 356 -3.38 -22.64 2.40
CA PRO A 356 -3.22 -23.60 3.50
C PRO A 356 -4.47 -24.47 3.73
N TYR A 357 -5.63 -23.99 3.31
CA TYR A 357 -6.92 -24.68 3.50
C TYR A 357 -7.37 -25.47 2.27
N CYS A 358 -6.58 -25.48 1.20
CA CYS A 358 -6.95 -26.04 -0.09
C CYS A 358 -8.36 -25.61 -0.55
N ASP A 359 -8.64 -24.31 -0.44
CA ASP A 359 -9.89 -23.71 -0.92
C ASP A 359 -10.05 -24.00 -2.41
N CYS A 360 -11.17 -24.64 -2.78
CA CYS A 360 -11.42 -25.10 -4.14
C CYS A 360 -11.45 -23.98 -5.17
N ILE A 361 -11.88 -22.77 -4.79
CA ILE A 361 -11.87 -21.61 -5.69
C ILE A 361 -10.44 -21.19 -5.95
N LEU A 362 -9.60 -21.14 -4.92
CA LEU A 362 -8.20 -20.77 -5.09
C LEU A 362 -7.40 -21.85 -5.83
N VAL A 363 -7.70 -23.14 -5.64
CA VAL A 363 -7.13 -24.22 -6.47
C VAL A 363 -7.53 -24.05 -7.93
N PHE A 364 -8.81 -23.78 -8.20
CA PHE A 364 -9.31 -23.49 -9.55
C PHE A 364 -8.60 -22.28 -10.17
N LEU A 365 -8.51 -21.17 -9.45
CA LEU A 365 -7.85 -19.94 -9.91
C LEU A 365 -6.35 -20.14 -10.17
N ASN A 366 -5.64 -20.87 -9.30
CA ASN A 366 -4.22 -21.16 -9.49
C ASN A 366 -3.97 -22.08 -10.68
N ASN A 367 -4.81 -23.10 -10.90
CA ASN A 367 -4.78 -23.95 -12.10
C ASN A 367 -4.98 -23.15 -13.38
N MET A 368 -5.74 -22.06 -13.30
CA MET A 368 -5.88 -21.17 -14.42
C MET A 368 -4.59 -20.35 -14.56
N VAL A 369 -4.23 -19.55 -13.56
CA VAL A 369 -3.19 -18.51 -13.69
C VAL A 369 -1.78 -19.05 -13.86
N ASP A 370 -1.43 -20.18 -13.24
CA ASP A 370 -0.09 -20.77 -13.23
C ASP A 370 -0.05 -22.11 -14.00
N ASP A 371 1.14 -22.60 -14.36
CA ASP A 371 1.37 -23.88 -15.05
C ASP A 371 1.10 -25.11 -14.13
N GLY A 372 0.30 -24.94 -13.07
CA GLY A 372 -0.07 -25.99 -12.12
C GLY A 372 0.97 -26.31 -11.04
N SER A 373 2.04 -25.51 -10.90
CA SER A 373 3.16 -25.81 -9.99
C SER A 373 2.79 -25.77 -8.49
N GLN A 374 1.86 -24.89 -8.13
CA GLN A 374 1.37 -24.71 -6.76
C GLN A 374 0.47 -25.85 -6.27
N LEU A 375 0.01 -26.75 -7.16
CA LEU A 375 -1.03 -27.72 -6.86
C LEU A 375 -0.57 -29.00 -6.15
N ILE A 376 0.73 -29.30 -6.13
CA ILE A 376 1.23 -30.59 -5.63
C ILE A 376 0.82 -30.83 -4.16
N LYS A 377 0.56 -29.77 -3.39
CA LYS A 377 0.13 -29.87 -1.98
C LYS A 377 -1.36 -30.21 -1.79
N CYS A 378 -2.24 -29.90 -2.74
CA CYS A 378 -3.69 -30.08 -2.58
C CYS A 378 -4.28 -31.24 -3.43
N GLN A 379 -3.51 -31.81 -4.37
CA GLN A 379 -4.01 -32.69 -5.43
C GLN A 379 -4.52 -34.08 -4.99
N SER A 380 -4.02 -34.70 -3.91
CA SER A 380 -4.34 -36.12 -3.66
C SER A 380 -5.60 -36.38 -2.80
N ALA A 381 -6.11 -35.39 -2.07
CA ALA A 381 -7.25 -35.58 -1.16
C ALA A 381 -8.42 -34.60 -1.36
N ASN A 382 -8.22 -33.52 -2.13
CA ASN A 382 -9.21 -32.43 -2.22
C ASN A 382 -9.91 -32.32 -3.58
N ASN A 383 -9.44 -32.98 -4.64
CA ASN A 383 -10.12 -32.94 -5.94
C ASN A 383 -11.57 -33.44 -5.83
N ASP A 384 -11.81 -34.50 -5.07
CA ASP A 384 -13.16 -35.03 -4.83
C ASP A 384 -14.06 -34.05 -4.07
N ARG A 385 -13.49 -33.22 -3.18
CA ARG A 385 -14.25 -32.19 -2.46
C ARG A 385 -14.66 -31.05 -3.38
N CYS A 386 -13.82 -30.71 -4.35
CA CYS A 386 -14.09 -29.60 -5.26
C CYS A 386 -15.12 -29.93 -6.34
N LEU A 387 -15.36 -31.21 -6.64
CA LEU A 387 -16.48 -31.65 -7.48
C LEU A 387 -17.84 -31.19 -6.93
N PHE A 388 -17.99 -31.13 -5.61
CA PHE A 388 -19.21 -30.70 -4.93
C PHE A 388 -19.17 -29.23 -4.51
N SER A 389 -18.29 -28.43 -5.11
CA SER A 389 -18.26 -26.99 -4.87
C SER A 389 -19.63 -26.37 -5.19
N SER A 390 -20.11 -25.48 -4.32
CA SER A 390 -21.33 -24.71 -4.58
C SER A 390 -21.16 -23.69 -5.72
N CYS A 391 -19.93 -23.51 -6.19
CA CYS A 391 -19.63 -22.65 -7.33
C CYS A 391 -19.61 -23.47 -8.62
N SER A 392 -20.61 -23.25 -9.48
CA SER A 392 -20.83 -24.05 -10.70
C SER A 392 -19.61 -24.14 -11.60
N ILE A 393 -18.94 -23.00 -11.85
CA ILE A 393 -17.75 -22.94 -12.70
C ILE A 393 -16.59 -23.78 -12.13
N VAL A 394 -16.44 -23.82 -10.81
CA VAL A 394 -15.42 -24.62 -10.12
C VAL A 394 -15.77 -26.11 -10.22
N SER A 395 -17.02 -26.48 -9.89
CA SER A 395 -17.46 -27.87 -9.99
C SER A 395 -17.35 -28.42 -11.42
N GLU A 396 -17.70 -27.61 -12.42
CA GLU A 396 -17.63 -28.00 -13.82
C GLU A 396 -16.19 -28.20 -14.29
N TYR A 397 -15.28 -27.31 -13.88
CA TYR A 397 -13.84 -27.45 -14.15
C TYR A 397 -13.30 -28.78 -13.60
N PHE A 398 -13.57 -29.09 -12.32
CA PHE A 398 -13.06 -30.32 -11.72
C PHE A 398 -13.74 -31.57 -12.27
N THR A 399 -15.01 -31.50 -12.68
CA THR A 399 -15.70 -32.61 -13.34
C THR A 399 -15.06 -32.92 -14.69
N ARG A 400 -14.73 -31.89 -15.47
CA ARG A 400 -14.00 -32.05 -16.74
C ARG A 400 -12.60 -32.64 -16.51
N LYS A 401 -11.86 -32.11 -15.52
CA LYS A 401 -10.53 -32.60 -15.18
C LYS A 401 -10.53 -34.06 -14.75
N GLN A 402 -11.48 -34.48 -13.91
CA GLN A 402 -11.61 -35.87 -13.49
C GLN A 402 -11.88 -36.81 -14.68
N LYS A 403 -12.70 -36.38 -15.65
CA LYS A 403 -12.96 -37.15 -16.86
C LYS A 403 -11.70 -37.30 -17.72
N GLU A 404 -10.94 -36.23 -17.90
CA GLU A 404 -9.64 -36.27 -18.62
C GLU A 404 -8.68 -37.27 -17.95
N ASP A 405 -8.55 -37.24 -16.63
CA ASP A 405 -7.67 -38.14 -15.89
C ASP A 405 -8.10 -39.62 -16.04
N ILE A 406 -9.40 -39.91 -16.06
CA ILE A 406 -9.93 -41.26 -16.32
C ILE A 406 -9.63 -41.70 -17.75
N ASP A 407 -9.85 -40.83 -18.73
CA ASP A 407 -9.59 -41.11 -20.15
C ASP A 407 -8.08 -41.35 -20.39
N GLU A 408 -7.20 -40.62 -19.70
CA GLU A 408 -5.74 -40.85 -19.74
C GLU A 408 -5.33 -42.18 -19.09
N GLN A 409 -5.91 -42.55 -17.95
CA GLN A 409 -5.66 -43.85 -17.31
C GLN A 409 -6.12 -45.02 -18.18
N GLN A 410 -7.27 -44.89 -18.86
CA GLN A 410 -7.78 -45.89 -19.81
C GLN A 410 -6.87 -46.04 -21.05
N LYS A 411 -6.32 -44.92 -21.57
CA LYS A 411 -5.34 -44.96 -22.67
C LYS A 411 -4.06 -45.70 -22.26
N GLN A 412 -3.59 -45.53 -21.02
CA GLN A 412 -2.40 -46.24 -20.53
C GLN A 412 -2.62 -47.75 -20.31
N HIS A 413 -3.87 -48.17 -20.04
CA HIS A 413 -4.21 -49.57 -19.76
C HIS A 413 -4.74 -50.33 -20.98
N THR A 414 -4.87 -49.67 -22.14
CA THR A 414 -5.19 -50.36 -23.39
C THR A 414 -3.94 -51.14 -23.82
N PRO A 415 -3.93 -52.49 -23.76
CA PRO A 415 -2.74 -53.27 -24.11
C PRO A 415 -2.35 -52.92 -25.54
N SER A 416 -1.09 -52.55 -25.74
CA SER A 416 -0.52 -52.32 -27.06
C SER A 416 -0.87 -53.52 -27.93
N VAL A 417 -1.86 -53.36 -28.81
CA VAL A 417 -2.18 -54.36 -29.82
C VAL A 417 -0.89 -54.51 -30.61
N ILE A 418 -0.25 -55.67 -30.48
CA ILE A 418 0.95 -56.03 -31.23
C ILE A 418 0.51 -56.03 -32.68
N THR A 419 0.72 -54.91 -33.37
CA THR A 419 0.55 -54.84 -34.81
C THR A 419 1.55 -55.83 -35.41
N PRO A 420 1.11 -56.88 -36.10
CA PRO A 420 2.04 -57.82 -36.73
C PRO A 420 2.90 -57.04 -37.71
N ALA A 421 4.22 -57.23 -37.61
CA ALA A 421 5.23 -56.60 -38.43
C ALA A 421 4.90 -56.78 -39.93
N GLN A 422 4.35 -55.74 -40.55
CA GLN A 422 4.28 -55.65 -42.00
C GLN A 422 5.57 -54.99 -42.50
N SER A 423 6.25 -55.74 -43.36
CA SER A 423 7.46 -55.41 -44.08
C SER A 423 7.45 -54.01 -44.69
N LEU A 424 8.56 -53.28 -44.49
CA LEU A 424 8.89 -52.02 -45.15
C LEU A 424 8.76 -52.11 -46.69
N PRO A 425 8.17 -51.09 -47.34
CA PRO A 425 8.58 -50.71 -48.68
C PRO A 425 9.27 -49.34 -48.67
N ASN A 426 10.47 -49.36 -49.24
CA ASN A 426 11.19 -48.29 -49.96
C ASN A 426 10.95 -46.81 -49.58
N ILE A 427 12.04 -46.26 -49.04
CA ILE A 427 12.36 -44.84 -48.92
C ILE A 427 12.22 -44.14 -50.28
N ARG A 428 11.32 -43.14 -50.38
CA ARG A 428 11.41 -42.05 -51.36
C ARG A 428 11.80 -40.74 -50.64
N PRO A 429 12.56 -39.85 -51.30
CA PRO A 429 13.04 -38.63 -50.68
C PRO A 429 11.90 -37.64 -50.42
N PHE A 430 11.98 -37.03 -49.24
CA PHE A 430 11.11 -35.99 -48.70
C PHE A 430 11.06 -34.77 -49.63
N ILE A 431 9.85 -34.37 -50.02
CA ILE A 431 9.50 -33.02 -50.47
C ILE A 431 8.54 -32.49 -49.39
N PRO A 432 8.82 -31.35 -48.73
CA PRO A 432 7.94 -30.83 -47.69
C PRO A 432 6.66 -30.25 -48.33
N PRO A 433 5.46 -30.64 -47.88
CA PRO A 433 4.25 -29.93 -48.24
C PRO A 433 4.11 -28.66 -47.39
N SER A 434 3.66 -27.59 -48.05
CA SER A 434 3.16 -26.36 -47.46
C SER A 434 2.05 -26.64 -46.45
N ILE A 435 2.15 -26.01 -45.27
CA ILE A 435 1.15 -26.05 -44.22
C ILE A 435 0.07 -25.02 -44.58
N ASP A 436 -1.10 -25.52 -44.99
CA ASP A 436 -2.35 -24.75 -44.92
C ASP A 436 -2.89 -24.86 -43.49
N LEU A 437 -2.92 -23.73 -42.78
CA LEU A 437 -3.59 -23.58 -41.49
C LEU A 437 -5.09 -23.47 -41.75
N ASN A 438 -5.84 -24.49 -41.36
CA ASN A 438 -7.31 -24.48 -41.36
C ASN A 438 -7.77 -24.18 -39.92
N ASP A 439 -8.21 -22.95 -39.66
CA ASP A 439 -8.47 -22.35 -38.34
C ASP A 439 -9.80 -22.78 -37.66
N ASN A 440 -10.37 -23.94 -37.98
CA ASN A 440 -11.78 -24.22 -37.64
C ASN A 440 -12.08 -25.30 -36.60
N ASP A 441 -11.12 -25.73 -35.78
CA ASP A 441 -11.41 -26.67 -34.68
C ASP A 441 -10.85 -26.15 -33.34
N SER A 442 -11.52 -25.13 -32.79
CA SER A 442 -11.38 -24.71 -31.39
C SER A 442 -12.76 -24.77 -30.73
N PRO A 443 -12.96 -25.54 -29.64
CA PRO A 443 -14.26 -25.65 -28.98
C PRO A 443 -14.41 -24.48 -28.00
N TYR A 444 -14.76 -23.31 -28.52
CA TYR A 444 -15.16 -22.16 -27.70
C TYR A 444 -16.58 -21.69 -28.10
N TYR A 445 -17.28 -21.22 -27.07
CA TYR A 445 -18.68 -20.79 -27.03
C TYR A 445 -19.23 -20.10 -28.30
N ASN A 446 -20.38 -20.56 -28.77
CA ASN A 446 -21.19 -19.90 -29.81
C ASN A 446 -21.79 -18.58 -29.26
N GLU A 447 -21.25 -17.44 -29.68
CA GLU A 447 -21.71 -16.08 -29.29
C GLU A 447 -22.89 -15.54 -30.13
N GLU A 448 -23.39 -16.27 -31.14
CA GLU A 448 -24.34 -15.69 -32.10
C GLU A 448 -25.80 -15.55 -31.62
N ASN A 449 -26.19 -16.05 -30.45
CA ASN A 449 -27.61 -16.03 -30.01
C ASN A 449 -27.99 -14.96 -28.96
N ILE A 450 -27.06 -14.10 -28.53
CA ILE A 450 -27.37 -13.08 -27.48
C ILE A 450 -27.67 -11.70 -28.10
N PHE A 451 -27.22 -11.41 -29.32
CA PHE A 451 -27.41 -10.10 -29.93
C PHE A 451 -28.81 -9.83 -30.50
N GLN A 452 -29.61 -10.88 -30.78
CA GLN A 452 -30.98 -10.71 -31.32
C GLN A 452 -32.06 -10.56 -30.24
N GLN A 453 -31.84 -11.01 -29.00
CA GLN A 453 -32.84 -10.87 -27.93
C GLN A 453 -32.85 -9.48 -27.26
N GLN A 454 -31.78 -8.69 -27.37
CA GLN A 454 -31.75 -7.34 -26.78
C GLN A 454 -32.38 -6.25 -27.68
N GLN A 455 -32.56 -6.48 -28.98
CA GLN A 455 -33.25 -5.51 -29.85
C GLN A 455 -34.78 -5.59 -29.79
N GLN A 456 -35.36 -6.69 -29.30
CA GLN A 456 -36.83 -6.81 -29.18
C GLN A 456 -37.43 -6.26 -27.88
N GLN A 457 -36.62 -5.94 -26.86
CA GLN A 457 -37.13 -5.37 -25.59
C GLN A 457 -37.05 -3.84 -25.50
N GLN A 458 -36.61 -3.14 -26.55
CA GLN A 458 -36.54 -1.66 -26.59
C GLN A 458 -37.65 -0.97 -27.40
N GLN A 459 -38.65 -1.70 -27.91
CA GLN A 459 -39.73 -1.10 -28.72
C GLN A 459 -41.13 -1.10 -28.09
N GLU A 460 -41.32 -1.62 -26.88
CA GLU A 460 -42.61 -1.54 -26.16
C GLU A 460 -42.46 -0.74 -24.87
N GLY A 461 -42.44 0.59 -24.98
CA GLY A 461 -42.33 1.44 -23.81
C GLY A 461 -42.39 2.94 -24.04
N GLU A 462 -43.10 3.44 -25.07
CA GLU A 462 -43.33 4.88 -25.17
C GLU A 462 -44.61 5.24 -25.92
N GLN A 463 -45.75 5.09 -25.24
CA GLN A 463 -46.92 5.94 -25.49
C GLN A 463 -47.61 6.22 -24.15
N ILE A 464 -47.48 7.45 -23.65
CA ILE A 464 -48.55 8.27 -23.06
C ILE A 464 -48.03 9.71 -22.89
N LYS A 465 -48.85 10.63 -23.39
CA LYS A 465 -48.82 12.11 -23.39
C LYS A 465 -48.32 12.72 -22.06
N THR A 466 -47.68 13.90 -22.02
CA THR A 466 -48.38 15.19 -22.07
C THR A 466 -47.41 16.37 -22.28
N SER A 467 -47.76 17.24 -23.22
CA SER A 467 -47.15 18.53 -23.54
C SER A 467 -47.52 19.61 -22.52
N THR A 468 -46.56 20.43 -22.08
CA THR A 468 -46.84 21.83 -21.70
C THR A 468 -45.64 22.69 -22.11
N ILE A 469 -45.94 23.69 -22.94
CA ILE A 469 -45.04 24.64 -23.59
C ILE A 469 -44.81 25.82 -22.64
N ILE A 470 -43.55 26.19 -22.39
CA ILE A 470 -43.17 27.55 -21.98
C ILE A 470 -41.89 27.93 -22.75
N ASN A 471 -41.95 29.06 -23.46
CA ASN A 471 -40.88 29.66 -24.26
C ASN A 471 -39.66 30.07 -23.40
N PRO A 472 -38.43 30.01 -23.93
CA PRO A 472 -37.30 30.76 -23.39
C PRO A 472 -37.23 32.17 -23.99
N VAL A 473 -36.87 33.12 -23.13
CA VAL A 473 -36.57 34.53 -23.44
C VAL A 473 -35.10 34.62 -23.86
N ASP A 474 -34.86 35.22 -25.03
CA ASP A 474 -33.55 35.60 -25.54
C ASP A 474 -32.91 36.71 -24.70
N VAL A 475 -31.63 36.55 -24.36
CA VAL A 475 -30.76 37.63 -23.88
C VAL A 475 -29.55 37.71 -24.80
N ASN A 476 -29.53 38.78 -25.60
CA ASN A 476 -28.40 39.24 -26.40
C ASN A 476 -27.26 39.71 -25.50
N ILE A 477 -26.03 39.30 -25.83
CA ILE A 477 -24.79 39.91 -25.33
C ILE A 477 -24.19 40.69 -26.50
N TYR A 478 -23.96 41.99 -26.27
CA TYR A 478 -23.23 42.89 -27.16
C TYR A 478 -21.73 42.68 -27.01
N ASP A 479 -21.04 42.56 -28.15
CA ASP A 479 -19.62 42.89 -28.31
C ASP A 479 -19.43 44.41 -28.26
N ASP A 480 -18.35 44.87 -27.64
CA ASP A 480 -17.66 46.09 -28.08
C ASP A 480 -16.18 46.06 -27.65
N GLU A 481 -15.33 46.27 -28.64
CA GLU A 481 -13.88 46.43 -28.54
C GLU A 481 -13.48 47.87 -28.15
N ASP A 482 -12.20 48.00 -27.83
CA ASP A 482 -11.31 49.11 -28.17
C ASP A 482 -10.95 50.23 -27.16
N VAL A 483 -9.71 50.08 -26.64
CA VAL A 483 -8.52 50.92 -26.93
C VAL A 483 -8.38 52.33 -26.27
N ILE A 484 -7.12 52.60 -25.85
CA ILE A 484 -6.40 53.89 -25.66
C ILE A 484 -6.01 54.35 -24.23
N THR A 485 -4.76 54.03 -23.90
CA THR A 485 -3.62 54.85 -23.38
C THR A 485 -3.68 55.82 -22.18
N LYS A 486 -2.51 55.84 -21.50
CA LYS A 486 -1.70 56.97 -20.96
C LYS A 486 -1.81 57.32 -19.46
N THR A 487 -0.72 56.96 -18.76
CA THR A 487 0.20 57.81 -17.98
C THR A 487 -0.38 58.96 -17.16
N THR A 488 -0.22 58.95 -15.83
CA THR A 488 0.56 59.97 -15.07
C THR A 488 0.76 59.56 -13.60
N ASP A 489 1.97 59.84 -13.09
CA ASP A 489 2.34 59.89 -11.68
C ASP A 489 1.43 60.82 -10.84
N ILE A 490 1.37 60.62 -9.51
CA ILE A 490 1.69 61.65 -8.49
C ILE A 490 1.69 61.03 -7.07
N MET A 491 2.71 61.45 -6.32
CA MET A 491 3.04 61.27 -4.90
C MET A 491 1.95 61.60 -3.87
N SER A 492 2.12 60.96 -2.70
CA SER A 492 1.83 61.43 -1.32
C SER A 492 0.36 61.77 -1.00
N THR A 493 -0.20 61.35 0.14
CA THR A 493 0.18 61.89 1.44
C THR A 493 -0.53 61.11 2.55
N THR A 494 0.23 60.83 3.60
CA THR A 494 -0.17 60.39 4.93
C THR A 494 -1.34 61.19 5.52
N ARG A 495 -2.37 60.52 6.04
CA ARG A 495 -3.18 61.06 7.13
C ARG A 495 -3.69 59.94 8.05
N LEU A 496 -3.11 59.93 9.25
CA LEU A 496 -3.69 59.36 10.46
C LEU A 496 -5.09 59.94 10.67
N LEU A 497 -6.08 59.07 10.86
CA LEU A 497 -7.29 59.42 11.60
C LEU A 497 -7.61 58.32 12.60
N VAL A 498 -7.51 58.74 13.86
CA VAL A 498 -8.04 58.12 15.07
C VAL A 498 -9.57 58.13 14.98
N PHE A 499 -10.20 56.98 15.19
CA PHE A 499 -11.61 56.88 15.58
C PHE A 499 -11.75 55.70 16.54
N ASP A 500 -12.06 56.02 17.79
CA ASP A 500 -12.70 55.10 18.75
C ASP A 500 -14.23 55.16 18.52
N PRO A 501 -14.97 54.11 18.93
CA PRO A 501 -16.23 53.71 18.31
C PRO A 501 -17.45 54.18 19.10
N ASP A 502 -18.55 54.43 18.37
CA ASP A 502 -19.90 54.39 18.93
C ASP A 502 -20.77 53.44 18.10
N GLU A 503 -21.37 52.51 18.84
CA GLU A 503 -22.68 51.86 18.67
C GLU A 503 -23.30 51.81 17.26
N SER A 504 -23.42 50.60 16.72
CA SER A 504 -24.67 50.22 16.07
C SER A 504 -24.86 48.70 16.08
N ASP A 505 -25.90 48.27 16.78
CA ASP A 505 -26.50 46.94 16.73
C ASP A 505 -26.71 46.47 15.29
N ASN A 506 -26.30 45.24 15.00
CA ASN A 506 -27.00 44.42 14.01
C ASN A 506 -26.83 42.93 14.32
N GLN A 507 -27.97 42.35 14.71
CA GLN A 507 -28.24 40.93 14.85
C GLN A 507 -28.15 40.23 13.50
N TYR A 508 -27.26 39.24 13.35
CA TYR A 508 -27.56 38.04 12.57
C TYR A 508 -26.77 36.86 13.17
N SER A 509 -27.54 35.94 13.74
CA SER A 509 -27.12 34.79 14.53
C SER A 509 -26.47 33.69 13.67
N THR A 510 -25.27 33.27 14.07
CA THR A 510 -24.71 31.95 13.76
C THR A 510 -24.95 31.01 14.95
N PRO A 511 -25.10 29.69 14.76
CA PRO A 511 -25.36 28.77 15.85
C PRO A 511 -24.09 28.54 16.67
N VAL A 512 -24.13 29.05 17.91
CA VAL A 512 -23.12 28.82 18.96
C VAL A 512 -23.18 27.36 19.42
N MET A 513 -22.11 26.62 19.17
CA MET A 513 -21.83 25.34 19.83
C MET A 513 -21.68 25.60 21.34
N GLN A 514 -22.55 24.99 22.14
CA GLN A 514 -22.49 25.03 23.60
C GLN A 514 -21.20 24.35 24.08
N HIS A 515 -20.26 25.16 24.53
CA HIS A 515 -19.16 24.72 25.38
C HIS A 515 -19.74 24.23 26.71
N ILE A 516 -19.71 22.91 26.92
CA ILE A 516 -20.00 22.31 28.22
C ILE A 516 -18.82 22.65 29.14
N ASN A 517 -19.01 23.70 29.94
CA ASN A 517 -18.17 24.04 31.09
C ASN A 517 -18.35 22.94 32.15
N SER A 518 -17.34 22.08 32.33
CA SER A 518 -17.28 21.16 33.46
C SER A 518 -16.36 21.76 34.54
N ASP A 519 -17.03 22.24 35.58
CA ASP A 519 -16.50 22.82 36.80
C ASP A 519 -15.81 21.72 37.65
N PRO A 520 -14.48 21.77 37.91
CA PRO A 520 -13.80 20.69 38.63
C PRO A 520 -13.93 20.89 40.14
N LYS A 521 -15.07 20.49 40.70
CA LYS A 521 -15.22 20.30 42.16
C LYS A 521 -14.49 19.03 42.61
N LYS A 522 -13.25 19.24 43.10
CA LYS A 522 -12.69 18.70 44.35
C LYS A 522 -13.32 17.38 44.85
N HIS A 523 -12.87 16.24 44.33
CA HIS A 523 -13.01 14.95 45.01
C HIS A 523 -11.69 14.49 45.62
N GLN A 524 -11.65 14.57 46.95
CA GLN A 524 -10.74 13.82 47.82
C GLN A 524 -11.06 12.31 47.74
N SER A 525 -10.00 11.51 47.92
CA SER A 525 -10.02 10.10 48.36
C SER A 525 -10.23 9.01 47.31
N SER A 526 -9.12 8.55 46.72
CA SER A 526 -8.94 7.17 46.29
C SER A 526 -7.58 6.62 46.76
N LYS A 527 -7.44 6.46 48.08
CA LYS A 527 -6.36 5.65 48.69
C LYS A 527 -6.79 4.20 48.89
N TYR A 528 -7.31 3.51 47.88
CA TYR A 528 -7.50 2.05 47.95
C TYR A 528 -7.39 1.44 46.56
N LEU A 529 -6.76 0.25 46.49
CA LEU A 529 -6.45 -0.59 45.31
C LEU A 529 -5.04 -0.41 44.70
N ALA A 530 -4.01 -0.44 45.55
CA ALA A 530 -2.79 -1.17 45.19
C ALA A 530 -3.08 -2.68 45.27
N LEU A 531 -3.91 -3.18 44.34
CA LEU A 531 -4.05 -4.63 44.16
C LEU A 531 -2.74 -5.12 43.59
N SER A 532 -2.04 -5.95 44.36
CA SER A 532 -0.76 -6.56 43.99
C SER A 532 -0.85 -7.19 42.60
N TRP A 533 -0.06 -6.70 41.63
CA TRP A 533 0.05 -7.26 40.27
C TRP A 533 0.83 -8.58 40.24
N ILE A 534 1.42 -8.97 41.37
CA ILE A 534 2.27 -10.14 41.51
C ILE A 534 1.54 -11.45 41.13
N PRO A 535 0.26 -11.71 41.48
CA PRO A 535 -0.43 -12.93 41.08
C PRO A 535 -0.63 -13.02 39.56
N PHE A 536 -0.92 -11.90 38.90
CA PHE A 536 -1.10 -11.86 37.45
C PHE A 536 0.22 -12.10 36.70
N ALA A 537 1.33 -11.55 37.22
CA ALA A 537 2.67 -11.80 36.67
C ALA A 537 3.10 -13.28 36.82
N ILE A 538 2.76 -13.92 37.93
CA ILE A 538 3.02 -15.36 38.17
C ILE A 538 2.19 -16.20 37.20
N ILE A 539 0.89 -15.93 37.06
CA ILE A 539 0.01 -16.67 36.13
C ILE A 539 0.49 -16.50 34.69
N GLY A 540 0.84 -15.28 34.28
CA GLY A 540 1.38 -15.00 32.95
C GLY A 540 2.67 -15.76 32.66
N SER A 541 3.57 -15.82 33.63
CA SER A 541 4.85 -16.54 33.51
C SER A 541 4.65 -18.06 33.46
N CYS A 542 3.71 -18.62 34.23
CA CYS A 542 3.36 -20.04 34.17
C CYS A 542 2.75 -20.44 32.81
N LEU A 543 1.85 -19.62 32.26
CA LEU A 543 1.25 -19.88 30.94
C LEU A 543 2.30 -19.81 29.82
N PHE A 544 3.21 -18.82 29.88
CA PHE A 544 4.30 -18.69 28.92
C PHE A 544 5.25 -19.90 28.98
N LEU A 545 5.63 -20.35 30.19
CA LEU A 545 6.47 -21.53 30.37
C LEU A 545 5.79 -22.80 29.86
N SER A 546 4.48 -22.96 30.09
CA SER A 546 3.70 -24.09 29.57
C SER A 546 3.68 -24.12 28.04
N LEU A 547 3.57 -22.96 27.39
CA LEU A 547 3.56 -22.84 25.93
C LEU A 547 4.93 -23.20 25.33
N ILE A 548 6.02 -22.76 25.96
CA ILE A 548 7.38 -23.14 25.58
C ILE A 548 7.60 -24.65 25.71
N ILE A 549 7.15 -25.26 26.82
CA ILE A 549 7.26 -26.71 27.03
C ILE A 549 6.47 -27.46 25.94
N ALA A 550 5.25 -27.01 25.62
CA ALA A 550 4.44 -27.61 24.56
C ALA A 550 5.11 -27.52 23.19
N MET A 551 5.68 -26.36 22.83
CA MET A 551 6.43 -26.19 21.58
C MET A 551 7.64 -27.11 21.50
N ILE A 552 8.40 -27.26 22.58
CA ILE A 552 9.60 -28.10 22.57
C ILE A 552 9.23 -29.59 22.52
N SER A 553 8.19 -30.01 23.24
CA SER A 553 7.63 -31.35 23.12
C SER A 553 7.16 -31.65 21.69
N TYR A 554 6.52 -30.69 21.03
CA TYR A 554 6.12 -30.80 19.63
C TYR A 554 7.33 -30.99 18.70
N ILE A 555 8.39 -30.20 18.88
CA ILE A 555 9.62 -30.31 18.08
C ILE A 555 10.30 -31.68 18.30
N ILE A 556 10.39 -32.16 19.54
CA ILE A 556 10.98 -33.47 19.86
C ILE A 556 10.15 -34.60 19.24
N TYR A 557 8.83 -34.54 19.39
CA TYR A 557 7.90 -35.50 18.79
C TYR A 557 8.06 -35.55 17.27
N HIS A 558 8.12 -34.39 16.62
CA HIS A 558 8.31 -34.30 15.17
C HIS A 558 9.66 -34.88 14.74
N LYS A 559 10.74 -34.58 15.48
CA LYS A 559 12.10 -35.08 15.17
C LYS A 559 12.20 -36.61 15.31
N GLN A 560 11.56 -37.21 16.32
CA GLN A 560 11.48 -38.67 16.46
C GLN A 560 10.70 -39.32 15.31
N ARG A 561 9.60 -38.69 14.88
CA ARG A 561 8.80 -39.19 13.75
C ARG A 561 9.58 -39.16 12.44
N THR A 562 10.40 -38.13 12.20
CA THR A 562 11.24 -38.05 11.00
C THR A 562 12.44 -39.01 11.01
N ALA A 563 12.98 -39.35 12.19
CA ALA A 563 14.09 -40.31 12.30
C ALA A 563 13.66 -41.78 12.07
N SER A 564 12.36 -42.06 12.10
CA SER A 564 11.79 -43.40 11.92
C SER A 564 11.66 -43.81 10.44
N PHE A 565 11.89 -42.89 9.50
CA PHE A 565 11.99 -43.22 8.07
C PHE A 565 13.41 -43.71 7.76
N LYS A 566 13.64 -44.99 8.09
CA LYS A 566 14.87 -45.73 7.77
C LYS A 566 14.96 -45.99 6.26
N LEU A 567 16.19 -45.90 5.74
CA LEU A 567 16.60 -46.05 4.35
C LEU A 567 15.93 -47.22 3.62
N ILE A 568 15.40 -46.96 2.43
CA ILE A 568 15.19 -47.96 1.38
C ILE A 568 16.59 -48.44 0.94
N PRO A 569 16.91 -49.75 0.96
CA PRO A 569 18.19 -50.25 0.47
C PRO A 569 18.28 -50.01 -1.04
N GLN A 570 19.30 -49.25 -1.46
CA GLN A 570 19.65 -49.12 -2.87
C GLN A 570 20.04 -50.50 -3.42
N ALA A 571 19.35 -50.91 -4.49
CA ALA A 571 19.68 -52.12 -5.24
C ALA A 571 21.08 -51.99 -5.86
N ALA A 572 21.84 -53.08 -5.81
CA ALA A 572 23.18 -53.19 -6.38
C ALA A 572 23.17 -53.00 -7.91
N PRO A 573 24.25 -52.46 -8.50
CA PRO A 573 24.37 -52.32 -9.95
C PRO A 573 24.48 -53.69 -10.62
N ILE A 574 23.68 -53.91 -11.66
CA ILE A 574 23.76 -55.07 -12.54
C ILE A 574 25.02 -54.91 -13.41
N VAL A 575 25.89 -55.93 -13.38
CA VAL A 575 27.06 -56.10 -14.27
C VAL A 575 26.64 -56.72 -15.58
#